data_AF-A0A2E7KY94-F1
#
_entry.id   AF-A0A2E7KY94-F1
#
_cell.length_a   1.000
_cell.length_b   1.000
_cell.length_c   1.000
_cell.angle_alpha   90.00
_cell.angle_beta   90.00
_cell.angle_gamma   90.00
#
_symmetry.space_group_name_H-M   'P 1'
#
loop_
_entity.id
_entity.type
_entity.pdbx_description
1 polymer ?
#
loop_
_entity_poly.entity_id
_entity_poly.type
_entity_poly.pdbx_seq_one_letter_code
_entity_poly.pdbx_strand_id
1 'polypeptide(L)'
;KVHNSTVQSVLNFLIDNELPEHCIQSSGMEFGENFVTSKLKGRVRSGYQASSSIKFKVTDLSKYKDLWSGISRMDNVSLNGISYDNSKRIKHRKDIRQKALLAAKDKAQKLAETLDSKIGKPLFIEEERFANSSNNFSNVYADSQPAIVNDGFAPGQIPITVQIKASFELISE
;
A
#
# COMPACT_ATOMS: atom_id res chain seq x y z
N LYS A 1 20.34 15.56 22.39
CA LYS A 1 21.57 15.56 21.53
C LYS A 1 21.65 14.28 20.71
N VAL A 2 21.66 13.09 21.33
CA VAL A 2 21.71 11.79 20.61
C VAL A 2 20.58 11.63 19.59
N HIS A 3 19.34 11.97 19.94
CA HIS A 3 18.19 11.88 19.02
C HIS A 3 18.40 12.67 17.72
N ASN A 4 18.72 13.96 17.82
CA ASN A 4 18.90 14.81 16.65
C ASN A 4 20.06 14.33 15.76
N SER A 5 21.16 13.84 16.35
CA SER A 5 22.25 13.25 15.56
C SER A 5 21.80 11.98 14.84
N THR A 6 21.01 11.10 15.46
CA THR A 6 20.48 9.90 14.81
C THR A 6 19.58 10.27 13.64
N VAL A 7 18.65 11.23 13.83
CA VAL A 7 17.78 11.73 12.75
C VAL A 7 18.61 12.28 11.60
N GLN A 8 19.62 13.11 11.88
CA GLN A 8 20.49 13.67 10.84
C GLN A 8 21.26 12.57 10.10
N SER A 9 21.78 11.56 10.80
CA SER A 9 22.46 10.43 10.17
C SER A 9 21.56 9.68 9.20
N VAL A 10 20.29 9.46 9.56
CA VAL A 10 19.31 8.82 8.66
C VAL A 10 19.04 9.71 7.45
N LEU A 11 18.82 11.01 7.64
CA LEU A 11 18.56 11.93 6.52
C LEU A 11 19.75 12.00 5.57
N ASN A 12 20.97 12.12 6.10
CA ASN A 12 22.19 12.12 5.30
C ASN A 12 22.35 10.81 4.54
N PHE A 13 22.14 9.66 5.19
CA PHE A 13 22.19 8.35 4.52
C PHE A 13 21.21 8.25 3.34
N LEU A 14 19.99 8.77 3.48
CA LEU A 14 19.02 8.79 2.38
C LEU A 14 19.47 9.69 1.22
N ILE A 15 20.05 10.86 1.53
CA ILE A 15 20.58 11.80 0.53
C ILE A 15 21.80 11.21 -0.18
N ASP A 16 22.70 10.55 0.55
CA ASP A 16 23.90 9.88 0.03
C ASP A 16 23.55 8.72 -0.92
N ASN A 17 22.38 8.10 -0.73
CA ASN A 17 21.82 7.10 -1.65
C ASN A 17 21.02 7.74 -2.81
N GLU A 18 21.18 9.06 -2.99
CA GLU A 18 20.60 9.88 -4.06
C GLU A 18 19.06 9.87 -4.07
N LEU A 19 18.43 9.84 -2.90
CA LEU A 19 16.99 10.09 -2.81
C LEU A 19 16.72 11.59 -2.95
N PRO A 20 15.79 12.00 -3.82
CA PRO A 20 15.42 13.41 -3.92
C PRO A 20 14.84 13.93 -2.60
N GLU A 21 15.22 15.14 -2.18
CA GLU A 21 14.75 15.73 -0.92
C GLU A 21 13.22 15.81 -0.83
N HIS A 22 12.55 16.14 -1.94
CA HIS A 22 11.08 16.18 -2.00
C HIS A 22 10.39 14.82 -1.78
N CYS A 23 11.16 13.73 -1.85
CA CYS A 23 10.69 12.38 -1.54
C CYS A 23 10.92 11.99 -0.08
N ILE A 24 11.53 12.83 0.76
CA ILE A 24 11.84 12.56 2.17
C ILE A 24 11.02 13.53 3.04
N GLN A 25 10.37 13.01 4.07
CA GLN A 25 9.59 13.80 5.03
C GLN A 25 9.88 13.32 6.45
N SER A 26 10.17 14.25 7.36
CA SER A 26 10.33 13.98 8.79
C SER A 26 9.22 14.63 9.61
N SER A 27 8.72 13.92 10.63
CA SER A 27 7.87 14.54 11.65
C SER A 27 8.69 15.44 12.58
N GLY A 28 7.99 16.22 13.40
CA GLY A 28 8.60 16.82 14.59
C GLY A 28 9.10 15.75 15.59
N MET A 29 9.90 16.18 16.56
CA MET A 29 10.29 15.34 17.69
C MET A 29 9.15 15.25 18.69
N GLU A 30 8.70 14.04 18.96
CA GLU A 30 7.86 13.72 20.10
C GLU A 30 8.77 13.37 21.27
N PHE A 31 8.54 13.98 22.43
CA PHE A 31 9.33 13.75 23.64
C PHE A 31 8.40 13.52 24.83
N GLY A 32 8.65 12.46 25.58
CA GLY A 32 7.79 12.10 26.70
C GLY A 32 8.41 11.10 27.65
N GLU A 33 7.72 10.85 28.76
CA GLU A 33 8.13 9.83 29.72
C GLU A 33 7.96 8.43 29.14
N ASN A 34 8.97 7.58 29.34
CA ASN A 34 8.93 6.18 28.99
C ASN A 34 8.51 5.36 30.22
N PHE A 35 7.57 4.44 30.04
CA PHE A 35 7.08 3.55 31.08
C PHE A 35 7.25 2.11 30.64
N VAL A 36 7.83 1.30 31.52
CA VAL A 36 7.99 -0.15 31.32
C VAL A 36 7.10 -0.91 32.29
N THR A 37 6.44 -1.95 31.79
CA THR A 37 5.63 -2.83 32.63
C THR A 37 6.52 -3.94 33.19
N SER A 38 6.61 -4.01 34.52
CA SER A 38 7.29 -5.09 35.22
C SER A 38 6.28 -6.02 35.88
N LYS A 39 6.48 -7.34 35.78
CA LYS A 39 5.59 -8.36 36.37
C LYS A 39 5.43 -8.21 37.89
N LEU A 40 6.43 -7.65 38.58
CA LEU A 40 6.46 -7.52 40.05
C LEU A 40 6.06 -6.15 40.57
N LYS A 41 6.24 -5.08 39.77
CA LYS A 41 6.10 -3.69 40.23
C LYS A 41 5.06 -2.88 39.44
N GLY A 42 4.33 -3.51 38.54
CA GLY A 42 3.38 -2.81 37.67
C GLY A 42 4.09 -1.85 36.69
N ARG A 43 3.46 -0.71 36.41
CA ARG A 43 3.97 0.29 35.45
C ARG A 43 5.01 1.18 36.14
N VAL A 44 6.28 1.06 35.75
CA VAL A 44 7.40 1.82 36.33
C VAL A 44 7.93 2.81 35.31
N ARG A 45 8.14 4.08 35.71
CA ARG A 45 8.78 5.07 34.84
C ARG A 45 10.23 4.67 34.60
N SER A 46 10.59 4.41 33.36
CA SER A 46 11.91 3.96 32.92
C SER A 46 12.81 5.10 32.43
N GLY A 47 12.30 6.33 32.38
CA GLY A 47 13.04 7.51 31.96
C GLY A 47 12.23 8.36 30.97
N TYR A 48 12.93 8.97 30.02
CA TYR A 48 12.35 9.75 28.92
C TYR A 48 12.74 9.13 27.59
N GLN A 49 11.86 9.26 26.59
CA GLN A 49 12.11 8.86 25.22
C GLN A 49 11.79 10.00 24.27
N ALA A 50 12.54 10.07 23.18
CA ALA A 50 12.29 10.94 22.05
C ALA A 50 12.09 10.07 20.80
N SER A 51 11.14 10.44 19.95
CA SER A 51 10.88 9.74 18.69
C SER A 51 10.57 10.73 17.57
N SER A 52 10.98 10.37 16.36
CA SER A 52 10.63 11.06 15.13
C SER A 52 10.38 10.02 14.04
N SER A 53 9.41 10.28 13.17
CA SER A 53 9.11 9.41 12.04
C SER A 53 9.68 10.03 10.76
N ILE A 54 10.41 9.22 9.99
CA ILE A 54 10.88 9.58 8.65
C ILE A 54 10.11 8.72 7.64
N LYS A 55 9.47 9.36 6.67
CA LYS A 55 8.82 8.71 5.53
C LYS A 55 9.56 9.11 4.28
N PHE A 56 9.89 8.13 3.44
CA PHE A 56 10.52 8.41 2.17
C PHE A 56 9.92 7.55 1.04
N LYS A 57 10.04 8.05 -0.19
CA LYS A 57 9.60 7.36 -1.40
C LYS A 57 10.81 6.97 -2.25
N VAL A 58 10.82 5.71 -2.68
CA VAL A 58 11.83 5.18 -3.60
C VAL A 58 11.15 4.82 -4.91
N THR A 59 11.63 5.37 -6.01
CA THR A 59 11.14 5.07 -7.36
C THR A 59 11.95 3.99 -8.06
N ASP A 60 13.24 3.91 -7.73
CA ASP A 60 14.16 2.89 -8.24
C ASP A 60 14.24 1.71 -7.27
N LEU A 61 13.58 0.59 -7.64
CA LEU A 61 13.54 -0.62 -6.82
C LEU A 61 14.91 -1.28 -6.65
N SER A 62 15.89 -0.98 -7.51
CA SER A 62 17.25 -1.53 -7.35
C SER A 62 17.91 -1.07 -6.06
N LYS A 63 17.61 0.17 -5.62
CA LYS A 63 18.12 0.76 -4.37
C LYS A 63 17.54 0.14 -3.11
N TYR A 64 16.47 -0.66 -3.22
CA TYR A 64 15.78 -1.20 -2.05
C TYR A 64 16.74 -1.99 -1.15
N LYS A 65 17.54 -2.89 -1.73
CA LYS A 65 18.40 -3.79 -0.95
C LYS A 65 19.41 -3.02 -0.12
N ASP A 66 20.04 -2.02 -0.73
CA ASP A 66 21.07 -1.20 -0.09
C ASP A 66 20.48 -0.29 0.97
N LEU A 67 19.33 0.33 0.69
CA LEU A 67 18.59 1.14 1.66
C LEU A 67 18.13 0.31 2.86
N TRP A 68 17.52 -0.85 2.62
CA TRP A 68 17.07 -1.75 3.66
C TRP A 68 18.23 -2.23 4.54
N SER A 69 19.30 -2.72 3.92
CA SER A 69 20.47 -3.20 4.65
C SER A 69 21.15 -2.05 5.40
N GLY A 70 21.25 -0.86 4.82
CA GLY A 70 21.87 0.30 5.47
C GLY A 70 21.09 0.75 6.71
N ILE A 71 19.77 0.93 6.57
CA ILE A 71 18.89 1.31 7.69
C ILE A 71 18.92 0.25 8.80
N SER A 72 18.92 -1.04 8.45
CA SER A 72 18.93 -2.13 9.45
C SER A 72 20.18 -2.17 10.34
N ARG A 73 21.27 -1.53 9.91
CA ARG A 73 22.54 -1.45 10.65
C ARG A 73 22.63 -0.19 11.52
N MET A 74 21.66 0.72 11.43
CA MET A 74 21.67 1.96 12.21
C MET A 74 21.10 1.71 13.61
N ASP A 75 21.87 2.08 14.63
CA ASP A 75 21.42 1.99 16.02
C ASP A 75 20.29 2.98 16.30
N ASN A 76 19.33 2.56 17.14
CA ASN A 76 18.16 3.35 17.55
C ASN A 76 17.23 3.76 16.39
N VAL A 77 17.26 3.03 15.28
CA VAL A 77 16.35 3.18 14.15
C VAL A 77 15.53 1.91 14.00
N SER A 78 14.21 2.07 13.88
CA SER A 78 13.30 0.96 13.58
C SER A 78 12.53 1.25 12.31
N LEU A 79 12.32 0.21 11.50
CA LEU A 79 11.45 0.30 10.34
C LEU A 79 10.03 -0.13 10.72
N ASN A 80 9.08 0.78 10.56
CA ASN A 80 7.69 0.56 11.00
C ASN A 80 6.76 0.04 9.89
N GLY A 81 7.22 -0.01 8.64
CA GLY A 81 6.46 -0.60 7.53
C GLY A 81 6.93 -0.14 6.16
N ILE A 82 6.52 -0.90 5.13
CA ILE A 82 6.72 -0.58 3.72
C ILE A 82 5.38 -0.66 3.01
N SER A 83 5.11 0.31 2.14
CA SER A 83 4.02 0.24 1.18
C SER A 83 4.57 0.31 -0.25
N TYR A 84 3.96 -0.48 -1.13
CA TYR A 84 4.26 -0.46 -2.55
C TYR A 84 3.14 0.26 -3.29
N ASP A 85 3.52 1.10 -4.25
CA ASP A 85 2.57 1.81 -5.11
C ASP A 85 3.06 1.86 -6.55
N ASN A 86 2.15 2.11 -7.49
CA ASN A 86 2.44 2.27 -8.91
C ASN A 86 2.20 3.73 -9.31
N SER A 87 3.25 4.40 -9.81
CA SER A 87 3.18 5.80 -10.27
C SER A 87 2.13 6.03 -11.38
N LYS A 88 1.80 4.99 -12.15
CA LYS A 88 0.80 5.00 -13.22
C LYS A 88 -0.56 4.43 -12.78
N ARG A 89 -0.80 4.22 -11.48
CA ARG A 89 -2.04 3.64 -10.93
C ARG A 89 -3.30 4.32 -11.47
N ILE A 90 -3.32 5.66 -11.52
CA ILE A 90 -4.47 6.42 -12.02
C ILE A 90 -4.75 6.09 -13.50
N LYS A 91 -3.71 6.01 -14.32
CA LYS A 91 -3.81 5.67 -15.75
C LYS A 91 -4.38 4.26 -15.93
N HIS A 92 -3.83 3.28 -15.21
CA HIS A 92 -4.34 1.91 -15.25
C HIS A 92 -5.78 1.82 -14.75
N ARG A 93 -6.14 2.54 -13.68
CA ARG A 93 -7.50 2.56 -13.15
C ARG A 93 -8.54 3.07 -14.16
N LYS A 94 -8.18 4.03 -15.02
CA LYS A 94 -9.07 4.50 -16.10
C LYS A 94 -9.40 3.38 -17.10
N ASP A 95 -8.37 2.63 -17.53
CA ASP A 95 -8.55 1.50 -18.44
C ASP A 95 -9.38 0.38 -17.80
N ILE A 96 -9.07 0.03 -16.54
CA ILE A 96 -9.81 -1.00 -15.80
C ILE A 96 -11.28 -0.58 -15.56
N ARG A 97 -11.58 0.70 -15.31
CA ARG A 97 -12.96 1.20 -15.18
C ARG A 97 -13.77 0.98 -16.45
N GLN A 98 -13.20 1.30 -17.61
CA GLN A 98 -13.88 1.09 -18.89
C GLN A 98 -14.17 -0.40 -19.11
N LYS A 99 -13.19 -1.27 -18.83
CA LYS A 99 -13.37 -2.73 -18.90
C LYS A 99 -14.44 -3.22 -17.92
N ALA A 100 -14.46 -2.71 -16.69
CA ALA A 100 -15.46 -3.07 -15.69
C ALA A 100 -16.89 -2.65 -16.10
N LEU A 101 -17.05 -1.47 -16.72
CA LEU A 101 -18.34 -1.04 -17.27
C LEU A 101 -18.82 -1.94 -18.41
N LEU A 102 -17.92 -2.29 -19.34
CA LEU A 102 -18.24 -3.20 -20.44
C LEU A 102 -18.61 -4.59 -19.92
N ALA A 103 -17.88 -5.11 -18.93
CA ALA A 103 -18.19 -6.39 -18.30
C ALA A 103 -19.54 -6.35 -17.56
N ALA A 104 -19.87 -5.25 -16.87
CA ALA A 104 -21.17 -5.08 -16.21
C ALA A 104 -22.32 -5.05 -17.24
N LYS A 105 -22.13 -4.35 -18.36
CA LYS A 105 -23.11 -4.32 -19.47
C LYS A 105 -23.30 -5.70 -20.09
N ASP A 106 -22.21 -6.40 -20.44
CA ASP A 106 -22.25 -7.75 -21.03
C ASP A 106 -22.96 -8.74 -20.10
N LYS A 107 -22.64 -8.69 -18.80
CA LYS A 107 -23.32 -9.51 -17.79
C LYS A 107 -24.81 -9.19 -17.71
N ALA A 108 -25.20 -7.91 -17.66
CA ALA A 108 -26.60 -7.52 -17.61
C ALA A 108 -27.37 -7.96 -18.86
N GLN A 109 -26.76 -7.85 -20.03
CA GLN A 109 -27.35 -8.30 -21.29
C GLN A 109 -27.63 -9.80 -21.27
N LYS A 110 -26.64 -10.63 -20.92
CA LYS A 110 -26.79 -12.09 -20.82
C LYS A 110 -27.87 -12.50 -19.81
N LEU A 111 -27.96 -11.80 -18.68
CA LEU A 111 -29.00 -12.05 -17.69
C LEU A 111 -30.40 -11.68 -18.21
N ALA A 112 -30.54 -10.56 -18.90
CA ALA A 112 -31.82 -10.16 -19.49
C ALA A 112 -32.27 -11.16 -20.57
N GLU A 113 -31.34 -11.64 -21.41
CA GLU A 113 -31.61 -12.63 -22.46
C GLU A 113 -32.19 -13.93 -21.88
N THR A 114 -31.76 -14.37 -20.69
CA THR A 114 -32.34 -15.56 -20.02
C THR A 114 -33.78 -15.37 -19.54
N LEU A 115 -34.26 -14.13 -19.50
CA LEU A 115 -35.62 -13.75 -19.11
C LEU A 115 -36.40 -13.22 -20.33
N ASP A 116 -36.00 -13.60 -21.54
CA ASP A 116 -36.59 -13.16 -22.80
C ASP A 116 -36.74 -11.63 -22.92
N SER A 117 -35.77 -10.90 -22.34
CA SER A 117 -35.78 -9.44 -22.26
C SER A 117 -34.46 -8.86 -22.78
N LYS A 118 -34.47 -7.57 -23.11
CA LYS A 118 -33.28 -6.80 -23.51
C LYS A 118 -32.95 -5.72 -22.48
N ILE A 119 -31.68 -5.35 -22.39
CA ILE A 119 -31.27 -4.19 -21.58
C ILE A 119 -31.46 -2.88 -22.36
N GLY A 120 -32.01 -1.87 -21.70
CA GLY A 120 -32.19 -0.52 -22.19
C GLY A 120 -31.10 0.45 -21.69
N LYS A 121 -31.47 1.72 -21.51
CA LYS A 121 -30.52 2.74 -21.03
C LYS A 121 -30.07 2.45 -19.59
N PRO A 122 -28.84 2.83 -19.22
CA PRO A 122 -28.39 2.75 -17.83
C PRO A 122 -29.24 3.68 -16.95
N LEU A 123 -29.67 3.16 -15.79
CA LEU A 123 -30.43 3.90 -14.78
C LEU A 123 -29.54 4.34 -13.63
N PHE A 124 -28.53 3.51 -13.31
CA PHE A 124 -27.60 3.76 -12.22
C PHE A 124 -26.23 3.21 -12.56
N ILE A 125 -25.18 3.96 -12.20
CA ILE A 125 -23.78 3.52 -12.29
C ILE A 125 -23.07 4.05 -11.06
N GLU A 126 -22.44 3.14 -10.30
CA GLU A 126 -21.65 3.46 -9.13
C GLU A 126 -20.35 2.65 -9.14
N GLU A 127 -19.22 3.34 -8.96
CA GLU A 127 -17.95 2.70 -8.63
C GLU A 127 -17.91 2.49 -7.13
N GLU A 128 -17.96 1.24 -6.69
CA GLU A 128 -17.81 0.93 -5.28
C GLU A 128 -16.39 1.28 -4.84
N ARG A 129 -16.30 2.14 -3.83
CA ARG A 129 -15.04 2.39 -3.17
C ARG A 129 -14.68 1.14 -2.37
N PHE A 130 -13.78 0.32 -2.91
CA PHE A 130 -12.98 -0.50 -2.05
C PHE A 130 -12.26 0.44 -1.07
N ALA A 131 -12.64 0.39 0.21
CA ALA A 131 -11.72 0.78 1.24
C ALA A 131 -10.48 -0.09 0.98
N ASN A 132 -9.38 0.53 0.56
CA ASN A 132 -8.10 -0.14 0.51
C ASN A 132 -7.87 -0.61 1.95
N SER A 133 -8.27 -1.84 2.27
CA SER A 133 -7.75 -2.52 3.42
C SER A 133 -6.27 -2.59 3.15
N SER A 134 -5.52 -1.74 3.83
CA SER A 134 -4.06 -1.65 3.82
C SER A 134 -3.39 -2.92 4.36
N ASN A 135 -4.11 -4.04 4.35
CA ASN A 135 -3.56 -5.35 4.57
C ASN A 135 -2.83 -5.73 3.29
N ASN A 136 -1.54 -5.40 3.26
CA ASN A 136 -0.55 -6.09 2.46
C ASN A 136 -0.57 -7.57 2.87
N PHE A 137 -1.58 -8.32 2.42
CA PHE A 137 -1.55 -9.76 2.50
C PHE A 137 -0.56 -10.24 1.44
N SER A 138 0.39 -11.08 1.86
CA SER A 138 1.21 -11.84 0.94
C SER A 138 0.28 -12.70 0.10
N ASN A 139 0.16 -12.42 -1.20
CA ASN A 139 -0.61 -13.27 -2.09
C ASN A 139 0.17 -14.58 -2.30
N VAL A 140 -0.07 -15.56 -1.43
CA VAL A 140 0.08 -16.97 -1.79
C VAL A 140 -1.08 -17.26 -2.73
N TYR A 141 -0.89 -17.03 -4.01
CA TYR A 141 -1.67 -17.72 -5.02
C TYR A 141 -1.27 -19.19 -4.94
N ALA A 142 -2.18 -20.04 -4.49
CA ALA A 142 -2.08 -21.48 -4.65
C ALA A 142 -2.33 -21.83 -6.12
N ASP A 143 -1.35 -21.52 -6.98
CA ASP A 143 -1.23 -22.16 -8.28
C ASP A 143 -0.29 -23.37 -8.11
N SER A 144 -0.73 -24.52 -8.60
CA SER A 144 -0.03 -25.79 -8.48
C SER A 144 1.14 -25.87 -9.45
N GLN A 145 2.09 -24.95 -9.34
CA GLN A 145 3.41 -25.05 -9.96
C GLN A 145 4.50 -24.87 -8.89
N PRO A 146 5.58 -25.67 -8.92
CA PRO A 146 6.66 -25.54 -7.96
C PRO A 146 7.31 -24.16 -8.13
N ALA A 147 7.05 -23.28 -7.18
CA ALA A 147 7.68 -21.98 -7.11
C ALA A 147 9.19 -22.18 -6.93
N ILE A 148 9.94 -21.75 -7.94
CA ILE A 148 11.38 -21.56 -7.83
C ILE A 148 11.61 -20.59 -6.68
N VAL A 149 12.21 -21.10 -5.60
CA VAL A 149 12.70 -20.31 -4.47
C VAL A 149 13.81 -19.43 -5.00
N ASN A 150 13.48 -18.18 -5.31
CA ASN A 150 14.47 -17.13 -5.54
C ASN A 150 14.39 -16.15 -4.37
N ASP A 151 15.52 -15.99 -3.68
CA ASP A 151 15.86 -14.97 -2.69
C ASP A 151 14.78 -13.91 -2.45
N GLY A 152 14.03 -14.03 -1.33
CA GLY A 152 13.49 -12.95 -0.48
C GLY A 152 12.89 -11.67 -1.09
N PHE A 153 12.62 -11.61 -2.38
CA PHE A 153 12.35 -10.39 -3.14
C PHE A 153 11.43 -10.70 -4.30
N ALA A 154 10.12 -10.65 -4.03
CA ALA A 154 9.12 -10.50 -5.07
C ALA A 154 8.60 -9.06 -4.99
N PRO A 155 9.03 -8.12 -5.85
CA PRO A 155 8.22 -6.95 -6.15
C PRO A 155 6.94 -7.46 -6.81
N GLY A 156 6.02 -7.92 -5.97
CA GLY A 156 4.76 -8.54 -6.35
C GLY A 156 3.96 -7.57 -7.21
N GLN A 157 3.30 -8.11 -8.22
CA GLN A 157 2.35 -7.35 -9.03
C GLN A 157 1.35 -6.66 -8.10
N ILE A 158 1.14 -5.35 -8.26
CA ILE A 158 0.14 -4.61 -7.50
C ILE A 158 -1.20 -4.78 -8.24
N PRO A 159 -2.17 -5.56 -7.71
CA PRO A 159 -3.45 -5.70 -8.36
C PRO A 159 -4.19 -4.35 -8.35
N ILE A 160 -4.75 -3.99 -9.50
CA ILE A 160 -5.62 -2.81 -9.64
C ILE A 160 -7.02 -3.32 -9.92
N THR A 161 -7.83 -3.39 -8.87
CA THR A 161 -9.21 -3.86 -8.94
C THR A 161 -10.18 -2.67 -8.95
N VAL A 162 -11.23 -2.77 -9.77
CA VAL A 162 -12.34 -1.82 -9.79
C VAL A 162 -13.63 -2.64 -9.75
N GLN A 163 -14.56 -2.25 -8.88
CA GLN A 163 -15.89 -2.84 -8.80
C GLN A 163 -16.92 -1.79 -9.19
N ILE A 164 -17.82 -2.17 -10.08
CA ILE A 164 -18.88 -1.29 -10.58
C ILE A 164 -20.22 -1.98 -10.40
N LYS A 165 -21.16 -1.25 -9.79
CA LYS A 165 -22.57 -1.57 -9.78
C LYS A 165 -23.24 -0.76 -10.87
N ALA A 166 -23.98 -1.41 -11.74
CA ALA A 166 -24.78 -0.75 -12.76
C ALA A 166 -26.16 -1.41 -12.83
N SER A 167 -27.20 -0.59 -12.99
CA SER A 167 -28.54 -1.07 -13.33
C SER A 167 -28.97 -0.48 -14.66
N PHE A 168 -29.72 -1.28 -15.41
CA PHE A 168 -30.24 -0.94 -16.72
C PHE A 168 -31.74 -1.12 -16.70
N GLU A 169 -32.44 -0.33 -17.50
CA GLU A 169 -33.84 -0.58 -17.81
C GLU A 169 -33.98 -1.96 -18.47
N LEU A 170 -35.06 -2.68 -18.17
CA LEU A 170 -35.42 -3.90 -18.92
C LEU A 170 -36.50 -3.56 -19.92
N ILE A 171 -36.29 -4.00 -21.15
CA ILE A 171 -37.22 -3.86 -22.26
C ILE A 171 -37.67 -5.28 -22.59
N SER A 172 -38.91 -5.61 -22.24
CA SER A 172 -39.57 -6.83 -22.74
C SER A 172 -40.06 -6.57 -24.16
N GLU A 173 -39.91 -7.56 -25.04
CA GLU A 173 -40.54 -7.52 -26.37
C GLU A 173 -42.06 -7.73 -26.29
#